data_AF-A0AAD5FWM0-F1
#
_entry.id   AF-A0AAD5FWM0-F1
#
_cell.length_a   1.000
_cell.length_b   1.000
_cell.length_c   1.000
_cell.angle_alpha   90.00
_cell.angle_beta   90.00
_cell.angle_gamma   90.00
#
_symmetry.space_group_name_H-M   'P 1'
#
loop_
_entity.id
_entity.type
_entity.pdbx_description
1 polymer ?
#
loop_
_entity_poly.entity_id
_entity_poly.type
_entity_poly.pdbx_seq_one_letter_code
_entity_poly.pdbx_strand_id
1 'polypeptide(L)'
;MAPPVPVYSAEETRLQYKDQLENPQKYQCHLKSLTQHECTFKAGTDTTSPQFICLPFKRLFQRCLIPTLEQKNGKKIRAEKWINIEVTQESTNQDLLDEDSKYAKYVQDFLSAEKDLRDLMEKEAELST
;
A
#
# COMPACT_ATOMS: atom_id res chain seq x y z
N MET A 1 1.37 26.40 -8.39
CA MET A 1 0.85 25.04 -8.66
C MET A 1 1.96 24.07 -8.29
N ALA A 2 1.69 23.01 -7.51
CA ALA A 2 2.71 22.00 -7.22
C ALA A 2 3.01 21.18 -8.49
N PRO A 3 4.26 20.78 -8.73
CA PRO A 3 4.58 19.90 -9.84
C PRO A 3 3.85 18.56 -9.69
N PRO A 4 3.51 17.87 -10.80
CA PRO A 4 2.91 16.55 -10.74
C PRO A 4 3.86 15.58 -10.02
N VAL A 5 3.30 14.75 -9.14
CA VAL A 5 4.05 13.70 -8.45
C VAL A 5 4.09 12.48 -9.36
N PRO A 6 5.28 11.98 -9.75
CA PRO A 6 5.38 10.78 -10.57
C PRO A 6 4.87 9.56 -9.78
N VAL A 7 4.11 8.71 -10.45
CA VAL A 7 3.63 7.42 -9.93
C VAL A 7 4.38 6.33 -10.65
N TYR A 8 5.08 5.48 -9.89
CA TYR A 8 5.91 4.40 -10.41
C TYR A 8 5.25 3.05 -10.16
N SER A 9 5.43 2.12 -11.10
CA SER A 9 5.13 0.71 -10.89
C SER A 9 6.14 0.05 -9.94
N ALA A 10 5.81 -1.15 -9.45
CA ALA A 10 6.72 -1.92 -8.62
C ALA A 10 8.03 -2.28 -9.36
N GLU A 11 7.96 -2.55 -10.66
CA GLU A 11 9.12 -2.88 -11.49
C GLU A 11 10.02 -1.66 -11.71
N GLU A 12 9.42 -0.50 -12.00
CA GLU A 12 10.15 0.77 -12.14
C GLU A 12 10.85 1.15 -10.84
N THR A 13 10.17 0.98 -9.70
CA THR A 13 10.74 1.21 -8.37
C THR A 13 11.94 0.30 -8.12
N ARG A 14 11.84 -1.00 -8.46
CA ARG A 14 12.96 -1.94 -8.32
C ARG A 14 14.14 -1.59 -9.21
N LEU A 15 13.88 -1.16 -10.45
CA LEU A 15 14.94 -0.76 -11.38
C LEU A 15 15.64 0.52 -10.89
N GLN A 16 14.87 1.52 -10.46
CA GLN A 16 15.37 2.79 -9.98
C GLN A 16 16.21 2.67 -8.71
N TYR A 17 15.81 1.77 -7.80
CA TYR A 17 16.47 1.59 -6.50
C TYR A 17 17.23 0.27 -6.36
N LYS A 18 17.64 -0.33 -7.48
CA LYS A 18 18.30 -1.65 -7.52
C LYS A 18 19.50 -1.73 -6.58
N ASP A 19 20.39 -0.74 -6.61
CA ASP A 19 21.61 -0.73 -5.78
C ASP A 19 21.27 -0.66 -4.28
N GLN A 20 20.24 0.10 -3.89
CA GLN A 20 19.79 0.19 -2.49
C GLN A 20 19.16 -1.12 -2.00
N LEU A 21 18.42 -1.81 -2.88
CA LEU A 21 17.77 -3.07 -2.58
C LEU A 21 18.78 -4.23 -2.50
N GLU A 22 19.79 -4.25 -3.37
CA GLU A 22 20.82 -5.30 -3.42
C GLU A 22 21.94 -5.06 -2.40
N ASN A 23 22.25 -3.82 -2.05
CA ASN A 23 23.35 -3.45 -1.14
C ASN A 23 22.87 -2.66 0.10
N PRO A 24 21.98 -3.22 0.95
CA PRO A 24 21.35 -2.48 2.03
C PRO A 24 22.34 -1.92 3.06
N GLN A 25 23.47 -2.59 3.28
CA GLN A 25 24.48 -2.16 4.25
C GLN A 25 25.20 -0.88 3.81
N LYS A 26 25.48 -0.73 2.51
CA LYS A 26 26.11 0.46 1.91
C LYS A 26 25.27 1.71 2.10
N TYR A 27 23.94 1.57 2.09
CA TYR A 27 22.97 2.66 2.17
C TYR A 27 22.28 2.77 3.53
N GLN A 28 22.83 2.14 4.59
CA GLN A 28 22.27 2.15 5.94
C GLN A 28 20.77 1.81 5.95
N CYS A 29 20.37 0.83 5.16
CA CYS A 29 18.98 0.50 4.95
C CYS A 29 18.42 -0.27 6.16
N HIS A 30 17.21 0.11 6.60
CA HIS A 30 16.47 -0.59 7.65
C HIS A 30 15.04 -0.88 7.23
N LEU A 31 14.51 -2.04 7.61
CA LEU A 31 13.12 -2.41 7.37
C LEU A 31 12.20 -1.64 8.31
N LYS A 32 11.11 -1.11 7.74
CA LYS A 32 10.01 -0.47 8.45
C LYS A 32 8.70 -1.09 7.98
N SER A 33 7.79 -1.33 8.91
CA SER A 33 6.45 -1.82 8.62
C SER A 33 5.41 -0.77 8.97
N LEU A 34 4.39 -0.62 8.12
CA LEU A 34 3.18 0.14 8.40
C LEU A 34 1.99 -0.82 8.26
N THR A 35 1.16 -0.92 9.29
CA THR A 35 -0.12 -1.64 9.16
C THR A 35 -1.19 -0.61 8.86
N GLN A 36 -1.82 -0.74 7.69
CA GLN A 36 -3.01 0.00 7.31
C GLN A 36 -4.22 -0.94 7.44
N HIS A 37 -5.42 -0.39 7.48
CA HIS A 37 -6.64 -1.19 7.48
C HIS A 37 -7.37 -0.92 6.18
N GLU A 38 -7.58 -1.96 5.40
CA GLU A 38 -8.40 -1.92 4.20
C GLU A 38 -9.83 -2.24 4.62
N CYS A 39 -10.77 -1.34 4.36
CA CYS A 39 -12.13 -1.45 4.86
C CYS A 39 -13.12 -1.49 3.70
N THR A 40 -14.08 -2.41 3.81
CA THR A 40 -15.27 -2.47 2.97
C THR A 40 -16.52 -2.19 3.79
N PHE A 41 -17.61 -1.94 3.09
CA PHE A 41 -18.91 -1.63 3.64
C PHE A 41 -19.91 -2.69 3.25
N LYS A 42 -20.57 -3.26 4.25
CA LYS A 42 -21.73 -4.13 4.07
C LYS A 42 -23.00 -3.30 4.27
N ALA A 43 -23.76 -3.13 3.20
CA ALA A 43 -25.05 -2.47 3.27
C ALA A 43 -25.96 -3.20 4.26
N GLY A 44 -26.58 -2.45 5.17
CA GLY A 44 -27.62 -2.98 6.04
C GLY A 44 -28.91 -3.18 5.23
N THR A 45 -29.70 -4.19 5.55
CA THR A 45 -31.11 -4.25 5.13
C THR A 45 -31.94 -3.24 5.93
N ASP A 46 -33.19 -2.97 5.54
CA ASP A 46 -34.11 -2.00 6.18
C ASP A 46 -34.22 -2.07 7.72
N THR A 47 -33.81 -3.20 8.33
CA THR A 47 -33.86 -3.46 9.76
C THR A 47 -32.49 -3.49 10.46
N THR A 48 -31.38 -3.36 9.74
CA THR A 48 -30.01 -3.46 10.29
C THR A 48 -29.17 -2.26 9.89
N SER A 49 -28.39 -1.73 10.82
CA SER A 49 -27.39 -0.71 10.49
C SER A 49 -26.31 -1.29 9.56
N PRO A 50 -25.78 -0.49 8.64
CA PRO A 50 -24.64 -0.91 7.85
C PRO A 50 -23.43 -1.26 8.72
N GLN A 51 -22.59 -2.15 8.21
CA GLN A 51 -21.40 -2.64 8.92
C GLN A 51 -20.12 -2.36 8.13
N PHE A 52 -19.06 -1.99 8.84
CA PHE A 52 -17.74 -1.84 8.27
C PHE A 52 -16.88 -3.05 8.62
N ILE A 53 -16.25 -3.66 7.62
CA ILE A 53 -15.36 -4.79 7.79
C ILE A 53 -13.97 -4.32 7.36
N CYS A 54 -13.01 -4.37 8.28
CA CYS A 54 -11.65 -3.91 8.03
C CYS A 54 -10.63 -5.03 8.22
N LEU A 55 -9.76 -5.23 7.23
CA LEU A 55 -8.67 -6.18 7.26
C LEU A 55 -7.33 -5.45 7.48
N PRO A 56 -6.46 -5.95 8.37
CA PRO A 56 -5.14 -5.37 8.56
C PRO A 56 -4.24 -5.74 7.39
N PHE A 57 -3.78 -4.74 6.64
CA PHE A 57 -2.84 -4.88 5.54
C PHE A 57 -1.48 -4.28 5.90
N LYS A 58 -0.45 -5.12 5.94
CA LYS A 58 0.93 -4.71 6.24
C LYS A 58 1.64 -4.28 4.96
N ARG A 59 2.15 -3.04 4.96
CA ARG A 59 3.09 -2.53 3.97
C ARG A 59 4.50 -2.53 4.54
N LEU A 60 5.44 -3.02 3.76
CA LEU A 60 6.85 -3.05 4.12
C LEU A 60 7.64 -2.05 3.30
N PHE A 61 8.51 -1.31 3.98
CA PHE A 61 9.38 -0.32 3.37
C PHE A 61 10.82 -0.59 3.77
N GLN A 62 11.71 -0.59 2.77
CA GLN A 62 13.14 -0.49 2.99
C GLN A 62 13.50 0.99 3.05
N ARG A 63 13.83 1.48 4.25
CA ARG A 63 14.24 2.88 4.45
C ARG A 63 15.75 2.99 4.32
N CYS A 64 16.23 3.73 3.33
CA CYS A 64 17.66 3.85 2.99
C CYS A 64 18.13 5.30 3.00
N LEU A 65 19.39 5.53 3.35
CA LEU A 65 20.07 6.81 3.28
C LEU A 65 20.80 6.92 1.93
N ILE A 66 20.36 7.81 1.07
CA ILE A 66 20.95 7.99 -0.27
C ILE A 66 21.67 9.33 -0.39
N PRO A 67 22.80 9.39 -1.10
CA PRO A 67 23.45 10.65 -1.42
C PRO A 67 22.62 11.42 -2.46
N THR A 68 22.41 12.71 -2.22
CA THR A 68 21.70 13.63 -3.12
C THR A 68 22.56 14.85 -3.42
N LEU A 69 22.30 15.49 -4.56
CA LEU A 69 22.90 16.77 -4.91
C LEU A 69 21.84 17.86 -4.75
N GLU A 70 22.06 18.77 -3.82
CA GLU A 70 21.18 19.91 -3.60
C GLU A 70 21.85 21.18 -4.10
N GLN A 71 21.10 22.06 -4.76
CA GLN A 71 21.58 23.40 -5.08
C GLN A 71 21.24 24.36 -3.94
N LYS A 72 22.27 24.91 -3.29
CA LYS A 72 22.11 25.96 -2.27
C LYS A 72 22.96 27.15 -2.68
N ASN A 73 22.33 28.31 -2.86
CA ASN A 73 22.99 29.56 -3.28
C ASN A 73 23.83 29.41 -4.57
N GLY A 74 23.29 28.69 -5.57
CA GLY A 74 23.97 28.46 -6.86
C GLY A 74 25.13 27.45 -6.82
N LYS A 75 25.44 26.85 -5.67
CA LYS A 75 26.46 25.80 -5.52
C LYS A 75 25.80 24.43 -5.31
N LYS A 76 26.33 23.41 -5.98
CA LYS A 76 25.94 22.00 -5.76
C LYS A 76 26.62 21.50 -4.49
N ILE A 77 25.82 21.12 -3.51
CA ILE A 77 26.28 20.53 -2.24
C ILE A 77 25.86 19.06 -2.25
N ARG A 78 26.76 18.18 -1.80
CA ARG A 78 26.41 16.78 -1.51
C ARG A 78 25.72 16.72 -0.17
N ALA A 79 24.51 16.19 -0.17
CA ALA A 79 23.70 15.93 1.01
C ALA A 79 23.31 14.45 1.05
N GLU A 80 22.67 14.05 2.14
CA GLU A 80 22.11 12.72 2.29
C GLU A 80 20.63 12.83 2.62
N LYS A 81 19.81 11.94 2.06
CA LYS A 81 18.37 11.94 2.25
C LYS A 81 17.88 10.53 2.54
N TRP A 82 17.01 10.41 3.54
CA TRP A 82 16.26 9.19 3.77
C TRP A 82 15.14 9.03 2.74
N ILE A 83 15.09 7.87 2.10
CA ILE A 83 13.98 7.46 1.24
C ILE A 83 13.34 6.18 1.77
N ASN A 84 12.05 5.99 1.49
CA ASN A 84 11.33 4.77 1.78
C ASN A 84 11.01 4.09 0.45
N ILE A 85 11.52 2.89 0.24
CA ILE A 85 11.25 2.08 -0.95
C ILE A 85 10.26 1.01 -0.54
N GLU A 86 9.09 0.97 -1.15
CA GLU A 86 8.12 -0.08 -0.86
C GLU A 86 8.63 -1.43 -1.36
N VAL A 87 8.62 -2.42 -0.48
CA VAL A 87 9.04 -3.81 -0.75
C VAL A 87 7.97 -4.81 -0.32
N THR A 88 6.72 -4.34 -0.16
CA THR A 88 5.55 -5.18 0.08
C THR A 88 5.43 -6.22 -1.04
N GLN A 89 5.23 -7.49 -0.65
CA GLN A 89 4.98 -8.61 -1.56
C GLN A 89 3.71 -9.34 -1.12
N GLU A 90 3.17 -10.19 -1.97
CA GLU A 90 2.02 -11.05 -1.62
C GLU A 90 2.26 -11.84 -0.33
N SER A 91 3.44 -12.45 -0.20
CA SER A 91 3.86 -13.19 1.00
C SER A 91 3.95 -12.34 2.28
N THR A 92 3.97 -11.01 2.18
CA THR A 92 4.00 -10.10 3.36
C THR A 92 2.71 -10.21 4.19
N ASN A 93 1.60 -10.56 3.54
CA ASN A 93 0.28 -10.65 4.13
C ASN A 93 -0.30 -12.07 3.99
N GLN A 94 0.56 -13.09 3.89
CA GLN A 94 0.15 -14.49 3.75
C GLN A 94 -0.84 -14.92 4.85
N ASP A 95 -0.70 -14.38 6.07
CA ASP A 95 -1.61 -14.60 7.18
C ASP A 95 -3.07 -14.23 6.88
N LEU A 96 -3.35 -13.39 5.88
CA LEU A 96 -4.73 -13.10 5.43
C LEU A 96 -5.27 -14.17 4.47
N LEU A 97 -4.38 -14.90 3.80
CA LEU A 97 -4.72 -15.92 2.81
C LEU A 97 -4.82 -17.33 3.40
N ASP A 98 -4.25 -17.54 4.59
CA ASP A 98 -4.30 -18.84 5.28
C ASP A 98 -5.70 -19.15 5.79
N GLU A 99 -6.23 -20.33 5.43
CA GLU A 99 -7.58 -20.78 5.83
C GLU A 99 -7.70 -20.98 7.35
N ASP A 100 -6.60 -21.33 8.01
CA ASP A 100 -6.51 -21.53 9.47
C ASP A 100 -6.20 -20.23 10.23
N SER A 101 -6.11 -19.09 9.53
CA SER A 101 -5.82 -17.81 10.14
C SER A 101 -6.98 -17.29 10.99
N LYS A 102 -6.66 -16.55 12.06
CA LYS A 102 -7.65 -15.77 12.82
C LYS A 102 -8.42 -14.76 11.96
N TYR A 103 -7.91 -14.42 10.77
CA TYR A 103 -8.55 -13.50 9.84
C TYR A 103 -9.43 -14.20 8.79
N ALA A 104 -9.39 -15.53 8.66
CA ALA A 104 -10.04 -16.24 7.56
C ALA A 104 -11.53 -15.90 7.42
N LYS A 105 -12.28 -15.89 8.53
CA LYS A 105 -13.69 -15.48 8.54
C LYS A 105 -13.87 -14.03 8.09
N TYR A 106 -13.04 -13.12 8.59
CA TYR A 106 -13.11 -11.70 8.24
C TYR A 106 -12.78 -11.47 6.76
N VAL A 107 -11.87 -12.25 6.18
CA VAL A 107 -11.56 -12.19 4.75
C VAL A 107 -12.75 -12.64 3.91
N GLN A 108 -13.42 -13.74 4.29
CA GLN A 108 -14.63 -14.18 3.60
C GLN A 108 -15.76 -13.13 3.69
N ASP A 109 -15.98 -12.57 4.88
CA ASP A 109 -16.98 -11.52 5.09
C ASP A 109 -16.64 -10.27 4.27
N PHE A 110 -15.36 -9.89 4.21
CA PHE A 110 -14.86 -8.76 3.42
C PHE A 110 -15.09 -8.97 1.92
N LEU A 111 -14.68 -10.12 1.38
CA LEU A 111 -14.84 -10.42 -0.05
C LEU A 111 -16.31 -10.52 -0.47
N SER A 112 -17.17 -11.03 0.42
CA SER A 112 -18.62 -11.03 0.19
C SER A 112 -19.17 -9.60 0.13
N ALA A 113 -18.78 -8.74 1.06
CA ALA A 113 -19.23 -7.35 1.09
C ALA A 113 -18.73 -6.54 -0.12
N GLU A 114 -17.49 -6.75 -0.56
CA GLU A 114 -16.94 -6.15 -1.79
C GLU A 114 -17.72 -6.59 -3.04
N LYS A 115 -18.11 -7.86 -3.11
CA LYS A 115 -18.94 -8.37 -4.19
C LYS A 115 -20.32 -7.68 -4.19
N ASP A 116 -20.98 -7.63 -3.03
CA ASP A 116 -22.29 -6.99 -2.90
C ASP A 116 -22.22 -5.49 -3.26
N LEU A 117 -21.14 -4.81 -2.85
CA LEU A 117 -20.90 -3.41 -3.18
C LEU A 117 -20.71 -3.20 -4.69
N ARG A 118 -19.90 -4.04 -5.34
CA ARG A 118 -19.70 -3.97 -6.79
C ARG A 118 -21.01 -4.16 -7.54
N ASP A 119 -21.79 -5.18 -7.17
CA ASP A 119 -23.07 -5.47 -7.80
C ASP A 119 -24.08 -4.31 -7.62
N LEU A 120 -24.00 -3.57 -6.50
CA LEU A 120 -24.80 -2.36 -6.26
C LEU A 120 -24.35 -1.20 -7.14
N MET A 121 -23.03 -0.94 -7.22
CA MET A 121 -22.47 0.12 -8.05
C MET A 121 -22.76 -0.09 -9.54
N GLU A 122 -22.73 -1.34 -10.02
CA GLU A 122 -23.08 -1.67 -11.41
C GLU A 122 -24.55 -1.35 -11.71
N LYS A 123 -25.48 -1.71 -10.81
CA LYS A 123 -26.90 -1.37 -10.95
C LYS A 123 -27.16 0.14 -10.93
N GLU A 124 -26.48 0.89 -10.06
CA GLU A 124 -26.61 2.35 -10.02
C GLU A 124 -26.08 3.02 -11.29
N ALA A 125 -25.00 2.49 -11.87
CA ALA A 125 -24.47 2.95 -13.15
C ALA A 125 -25.47 2.71 -14.29
N GLU A 126 -26.10 1.53 -14.35
CA GLU A 126 -27.14 1.21 -15.35
C GLU A 126 -28.38 2.13 -15.22
N LEU A 127 -28.80 2.46 -13.99
CA LEU A 127 -29.95 3.34 -13.74
C LEU A 127 -29.67 4.82 -14.03
N SER A 128 -28.40 5.22 -14.10
CA SER A 128 -27.97 6.59 -14.35
C SER A 128 -27.75 6.90 -15.84
N THR A 129 -28.05 5.95 -16.73
CA THR A 129 -27.89 6.05 -18.20
C THR A 129 -29.25 6.14 -18.89
#